data_AF-A0A259HQE1-F1
#
_entry.id   AF-A0A259HQE1-F1
#
_cell.length_a   1.000
_cell.length_b   1.000
_cell.length_c   1.000
_cell.angle_alpha   90.00
_cell.angle_beta   90.00
_cell.angle_gamma   90.00
#
_symmetry.space_group_name_H-M   'P 1'
#
loop_
_entity.id
_entity.type
_entity.pdbx_description
1 polymer ?
#
loop_
_entity_poly.entity_id
_entity_poly.type
_entity_poly.pdbx_seq_one_letter_code
_entity_poly.pdbx_strand_id
1 'polypeptide(L)'
;KNLISEAINSQEKVKLFQEKTFQESLRQVTMEEEKKKLAEERGQQLQLLLLGIFIPLFFLGTLFLSKRKVPAKLIKTLGIISLLLFFEYLTLLLHPVVADFTHHTPVLELLIFVCIAALLIPTHHRVERWLLEKLTHTHNKTAEPSLKIKQHKITLKNPDN
;
A
#
# COMPACT_ATOMS: atom_id res chain seq x y z
N LYS A 1 -70.94 30.17 6.99
CA LYS A 1 -70.10 30.36 5.78
C LYS A 1 -68.60 30.05 6.03
N ASN A 2 -68.23 29.16 6.98
CA ASN A 2 -66.82 28.99 7.40
C ASN A 2 -66.23 27.58 7.18
N LEU A 3 -67.05 26.57 6.87
CA LEU A 3 -66.63 25.16 6.82
C LEU A 3 -65.65 24.83 5.68
N ILE A 4 -65.81 25.48 4.52
CA ILE A 4 -64.95 25.24 3.35
C ILE A 4 -63.54 25.79 3.58
N SER A 5 -63.43 26.97 4.21
CA SER A 5 -62.13 27.57 4.52
C SER A 5 -61.36 26.77 5.58
N GLU A 6 -62.07 26.14 6.50
CA GLU A 6 -61.48 25.31 7.57
C GLU A 6 -60.99 23.96 7.04
N ALA A 7 -61.72 23.34 6.10
CA ALA A 7 -61.31 22.13 5.40
C ALA A 7 -60.11 22.34 4.46
N ILE A 8 -60.04 23.49 3.77
CA ILE A 8 -58.89 23.84 2.92
C ILE A 8 -57.65 24.10 3.79
N ASN A 9 -57.78 24.85 4.89
CA ASN A 9 -56.70 25.12 5.84
C ASN A 9 -56.18 23.83 6.51
N SER A 10 -57.05 22.87 6.85
CA SER A 10 -56.62 21.59 7.42
C SER A 10 -55.86 20.73 6.41
N GLN A 11 -56.29 20.71 5.14
CA GLN A 11 -55.56 20.01 4.07
C GLN A 11 -54.18 20.63 3.80
N GLU A 12 -54.09 21.96 3.77
CA GLU A 12 -52.80 22.67 3.62
C GLU A 12 -51.87 22.40 4.80
N LYS A 13 -52.40 22.40 6.04
CA LYS A 13 -51.63 22.05 7.23
C LYS A 13 -51.10 20.62 7.18
N VAL A 14 -51.89 19.66 6.70
CA VAL A 14 -51.47 18.25 6.56
C VAL A 14 -50.35 18.13 5.51
N LYS A 15 -50.49 18.80 4.35
CA LYS A 15 -49.44 18.82 3.32
C LYS A 15 -48.14 19.46 3.82
N LEU A 16 -48.25 20.62 4.48
CA LEU A 16 -47.10 21.33 5.05
C LEU A 16 -46.42 20.52 6.15
N PHE A 17 -47.20 19.82 6.98
CA PHE A 17 -46.68 18.92 8.00
C PHE A 17 -45.95 17.72 7.36
N GLN A 18 -46.55 17.09 6.34
CA GLN A 18 -45.94 15.98 5.62
C GLN A 18 -44.64 16.38 4.91
N GLU A 19 -44.59 17.56 4.30
CA GLU A 19 -43.38 18.10 3.66
C GLU A 19 -42.29 18.42 4.68
N LYS A 20 -42.65 19.05 5.82
CA LYS A 20 -41.70 19.26 6.93
C LYS A 20 -41.18 17.95 7.51
N THR A 21 -42.04 16.95 7.71
CA THR A 21 -41.63 15.63 8.19
C THR A 21 -40.71 14.95 7.19
N PHE A 22 -41.01 15.01 5.90
CA PHE A 22 -40.15 14.47 4.85
C PHE A 22 -38.79 15.16 4.82
N GLN A 23 -38.76 16.49 4.92
CA GLN A 23 -37.53 17.28 4.96
C GLN A 23 -36.68 16.99 6.21
N GLU A 24 -37.32 16.84 7.37
CA GLU A 24 -36.63 16.47 8.62
C GLU A 24 -36.12 15.02 8.56
N SER A 25 -36.88 14.09 7.97
CA SER A 25 -36.42 12.71 7.74
C SER A 25 -35.22 12.67 6.80
N LEU A 26 -35.23 13.44 5.71
CA LEU A 26 -34.05 13.58 4.86
C LEU A 26 -32.85 14.13 5.62
N ARG A 27 -33.07 15.13 6.49
CA ARG A 27 -32.02 15.71 7.33
C ARG A 27 -31.46 14.71 8.34
N GLN A 28 -32.30 13.86 8.92
CA GLN A 28 -31.89 12.80 9.84
C GLN A 28 -31.08 11.72 9.11
N VAL A 29 -31.52 11.31 7.92
CA VAL A 29 -30.78 10.36 7.07
C VAL A 29 -29.42 10.93 6.69
N THR A 30 -29.34 12.20 6.27
CA THR A 30 -28.05 12.83 5.93
C THR A 30 -27.13 12.93 7.13
N MET A 31 -27.64 13.26 8.32
CA MET A 31 -26.84 13.31 9.55
C MET A 31 -26.36 11.91 9.99
N GLU A 32 -27.17 10.87 9.79
CA GLU A 32 -26.77 9.50 10.05
C GLU A 32 -25.73 8.99 9.05
N GLU A 33 -25.87 9.34 7.77
CA GLU A 33 -24.89 9.04 6.73
C GLU A 33 -23.57 9.77 6.96
N GLU A 34 -23.59 11.05 7.32
CA GLU A 34 -22.39 11.82 7.66
C GLU A 34 -21.69 11.22 8.89
N LYS A 35 -22.44 10.83 9.92
CA LYS A 35 -21.86 10.16 11.11
C LYS A 35 -21.26 8.80 10.77
N LYS A 36 -21.89 8.03 9.88
CA LYS A 36 -21.36 6.75 9.38
C LYS A 36 -20.08 6.96 8.58
N LYS A 37 -20.08 7.92 7.65
CA LYS A 37 -18.88 8.30 6.88
C LYS A 37 -17.76 8.76 7.80
N LEU A 38 -18.05 9.62 8.79
CA LEU A 38 -17.04 10.06 9.75
C LEU A 38 -16.47 8.88 10.55
N ALA A 39 -17.31 7.92 10.95
CA ALA A 39 -16.86 6.74 11.68
C ALA A 39 -16.02 5.80 10.80
N GLU A 40 -16.39 5.64 9.53
CA GLU A 40 -15.66 4.86 8.53
C GLU A 40 -14.30 5.52 8.20
N GLU A 41 -14.28 6.83 7.98
CA GLU A 41 -13.06 7.61 7.77
C GLU A 41 -12.10 7.49 8.96
N ARG A 42 -12.62 7.57 10.19
CA ARG A 42 -11.81 7.36 11.41
C ARG A 42 -11.23 5.95 11.47
N GLY A 43 -12.00 4.95 11.06
CA GLY A 43 -11.54 3.56 10.98
C GLY A 43 -10.43 3.36 9.92
N GLN A 44 -10.61 3.93 8.73
CA GLN A 44 -9.63 3.90 7.65
C GLN A 44 -8.33 4.63 8.04
N GLN A 45 -8.45 5.80 8.68
CA GLN A 45 -7.30 6.54 9.19
C GLN A 45 -6.51 5.73 10.22
N LEU A 46 -7.19 5.03 11.13
CA LEU A 46 -6.53 4.15 12.11
C LEU A 46 -5.88 2.94 11.44
N GLN A 47 -6.52 2.33 10.43
CA GLN A 47 -5.92 1.23 9.67
C GLN A 47 -4.68 1.68 8.91
N LEU A 48 -4.73 2.86 8.27
CA LEU A 48 -3.59 3.44 7.57
C LEU A 48 -2.46 3.78 8.55
N LEU A 49 -2.76 4.37 9.70
CA LEU A 49 -1.78 4.63 10.76
C LEU A 49 -1.14 3.33 11.27
N LEU A 50 -1.96 2.31 11.52
CA LEU A 50 -1.51 1.01 12.03
C LEU A 50 -0.65 0.29 11.01
N LEU A 51 -1.06 0.27 9.73
CA LEU A 51 -0.27 -0.28 8.63
C LEU A 51 1.05 0.49 8.44
N GLY A 52 1.00 1.81 8.60
CA GLY A 52 2.14 2.71 8.49
C GLY A 52 3.20 2.56 9.55
N ILE A 53 2.84 2.09 10.75
CA ILE A 53 3.79 1.74 11.79
C ILE A 53 4.18 0.26 11.67
N PHE A 54 3.21 -0.62 11.39
CA PHE A 54 3.38 -2.06 11.38
C PHE A 54 4.32 -2.53 10.26
N ILE A 55 4.22 -1.98 9.05
CA ILE A 55 5.04 -2.41 7.92
C ILE A 55 6.53 -2.05 8.07
N PRO A 56 6.94 -0.80 8.38
CA PRO A 56 8.34 -0.51 8.62
C PRO A 56 8.88 -1.25 9.84
N LEU A 57 8.06 -1.48 10.87
CA LEU A 57 8.45 -2.29 12.02
C LEU A 57 8.62 -3.77 11.64
N PHE A 58 7.76 -4.32 10.78
CA PHE A 58 7.88 -5.67 10.24
C PHE A 58 9.12 -5.80 9.36
N PHE A 59 9.39 -4.82 8.49
CA PHE A 59 10.60 -4.73 7.67
C PHE A 59 11.86 -4.70 8.55
N LEU A 60 11.90 -3.84 9.57
CA LEU A 60 12.98 -3.80 10.55
C LEU A 60 13.08 -5.12 11.34
N GLY A 61 11.95 -5.75 11.63
CA GLY A 61 11.87 -7.08 12.24
C GLY A 61 12.54 -8.14 11.38
N THR A 62 12.33 -8.13 10.06
CA THR A 62 13.03 -9.03 9.13
C THR A 62 14.54 -8.78 9.13
N LEU A 63 14.97 -7.51 9.17
CA LEU A 63 16.37 -7.12 9.27
C LEU A 63 17.00 -7.56 10.60
N PHE A 64 16.23 -7.49 11.69
CA PHE A 64 16.66 -7.95 13.01
C PHE A 64 16.74 -9.48 13.08
N LEU A 65 15.77 -10.19 12.50
CA LEU A 65 15.78 -11.66 12.38
C LEU A 65 16.97 -12.15 11.55
N SER A 66 17.43 -11.35 10.58
CA SER A 66 18.65 -11.65 9.82
C SER A 66 19.91 -11.70 10.68
N LYS A 67 19.93 -11.20 11.92
CA LYS A 67 21.07 -11.42 12.84
C LYS A 67 21.07 -12.82 13.45
N ARG A 68 19.96 -13.56 13.35
CA ARG A 68 19.85 -14.97 13.75
C ARG A 68 20.27 -15.87 12.59
N LYS A 69 20.54 -17.16 12.85
CA LYS A 69 20.95 -18.17 11.84
C LYS A 69 19.82 -18.46 10.82
N VAL A 70 19.46 -17.48 10.00
CA VAL A 70 18.41 -17.59 8.99
C VAL A 70 19.07 -17.81 7.63
N PRO A 71 18.57 -18.75 6.80
CA PRO A 71 19.16 -19.00 5.49
C PRO A 71 18.94 -17.82 4.55
N ALA A 72 19.96 -17.50 3.74
CA ALA A 72 19.95 -16.35 2.82
C ALA A 72 18.74 -16.31 1.86
N LYS A 73 18.20 -17.48 1.49
CA LYS A 73 16.99 -17.58 0.65
C LYS A 73 15.76 -16.96 1.31
N LEU A 74 15.56 -17.21 2.60
CA LEU A 74 14.42 -16.69 3.37
C LEU A 74 14.50 -15.16 3.50
N ILE A 75 15.70 -14.64 3.70
CA ILE A 75 15.95 -13.20 3.79
C ILE A 75 15.62 -12.51 2.47
N LYS A 76 16.03 -13.10 1.33
CA LYS A 76 15.70 -12.59 0.00
C LYS A 76 14.18 -12.55 -0.25
N THR A 77 13.47 -13.62 0.10
CA THR A 77 12.01 -13.66 -0.08
C THR A 77 11.28 -12.71 0.85
N LEU A 78 11.69 -12.62 2.12
CA LEU A 78 11.08 -11.70 3.09
C LEU A 78 11.33 -10.24 2.71
N GLY A 79 12.52 -9.91 2.20
CA GLY A 79 12.84 -8.56 1.72
C GLY A 79 11.91 -8.13 0.59
N ILE A 80 11.71 -8.97 -0.42
CA ILE A 80 10.82 -8.68 -1.56
C ILE A 80 9.37 -8.52 -1.09
N ILE A 81 8.87 -9.44 -0.26
CA ILE A 81 7.50 -9.38 0.27
C ILE A 81 7.30 -8.10 1.09
N SER A 82 8.26 -7.78 1.96
CA SER A 82 8.17 -6.58 2.79
C SER A 82 8.29 -5.30 1.97
N LEU A 83 9.05 -5.30 0.86
CA LEU A 83 9.11 -4.19 -0.07
C LEU A 83 7.79 -3.98 -0.80
N LEU A 84 7.16 -5.07 -1.26
CA LEU A 84 5.86 -5.01 -1.93
C LEU A 84 4.78 -4.43 -1.02
N LEU A 85 4.74 -4.89 0.24
CA LEU A 85 3.84 -4.35 1.26
C LEU A 85 4.15 -2.87 1.57
N PHE A 86 5.43 -2.50 1.68
CA PHE A 86 5.83 -1.11 1.90
C PHE A 86 5.46 -0.21 0.72
N PHE A 87 5.63 -0.69 -0.51
CA PHE A 87 5.23 0.04 -1.71
C PHE A 87 3.71 0.22 -1.75
N GLU A 88 2.92 -0.83 -1.50
CA GLU A 88 1.46 -0.77 -1.42
C GLU A 88 0.99 0.28 -0.41
N TYR A 89 1.59 0.25 0.79
CA TYR A 89 1.31 1.26 1.80
C TYR A 89 1.69 2.67 1.34
N LEU A 90 2.85 2.83 0.71
CA LEU A 90 3.32 4.10 0.21
C LEU A 90 2.39 4.65 -0.87
N THR A 91 1.88 3.81 -1.78
CA THR A 91 0.88 4.23 -2.78
C THR A 91 -0.44 4.60 -2.14
N LEU A 92 -0.92 3.88 -1.13
CA LEU A 92 -2.14 4.24 -0.40
C LEU A 92 -1.99 5.55 0.38
N LEU A 93 -0.84 5.77 1.01
CA LEU A 93 -0.55 6.97 1.77
C LEU A 93 -0.36 8.18 0.86
N LEU A 94 0.33 8.00 -0.26
CA LEU A 94 0.57 9.07 -1.23
C LEU A 94 -0.65 9.34 -2.12
N HIS A 95 -1.59 8.41 -2.27
CA HIS A 95 -2.81 8.61 -3.06
C HIS A 95 -3.53 9.94 -2.74
N PRO A 96 -3.94 10.25 -1.50
CA PRO A 96 -4.56 11.54 -1.20
C PRO A 96 -3.62 12.74 -1.42
N VAL A 97 -2.34 12.61 -1.05
CA VAL A 97 -1.34 13.68 -1.18
C VAL A 97 -1.09 14.04 -2.65
N VAL A 98 -0.99 13.03 -3.50
CA VAL A 98 -0.76 13.17 -4.93
C VAL A 98 -2.06 13.58 -5.62
N ALA A 99 -3.22 13.03 -5.24
CA ALA A 99 -4.52 13.46 -5.77
C ALA A 99 -4.75 14.98 -5.57
N ASP A 100 -4.40 15.50 -4.39
CA ASP A 100 -4.46 16.94 -4.08
C ASP A 100 -3.46 17.75 -4.94
N PHE A 101 -2.25 17.24 -5.16
CA PHE A 101 -1.23 17.94 -5.96
C PHE A 101 -1.56 17.93 -7.47
N THR A 102 -2.22 16.88 -7.94
CA THR A 102 -2.33 16.54 -9.37
C THR A 102 -3.69 16.90 -9.97
N HIS A 103 -4.56 17.60 -9.22
CA HIS A 103 -5.86 18.11 -9.67
C HIS A 103 -6.70 17.03 -10.40
N HIS A 104 -6.73 15.82 -9.83
CA HIS A 104 -7.49 14.66 -10.36
C HIS A 104 -7.06 14.14 -11.74
N THR A 105 -5.81 14.32 -12.18
CA THR A 105 -5.31 13.66 -13.40
C THR A 105 -4.60 12.32 -13.08
N PRO A 106 -5.22 11.16 -13.39
CA PRO A 106 -4.71 9.85 -12.95
C PRO A 106 -3.35 9.47 -13.57
N VAL A 107 -3.04 10.01 -14.75
CA VAL A 107 -1.80 9.69 -15.49
C VAL A 107 -0.56 10.24 -14.79
N LEU A 108 -0.64 11.48 -14.30
CA LEU A 108 0.47 12.11 -13.59
C LEU A 108 0.66 11.49 -12.20
N GLU A 109 -0.42 11.11 -11.54
CA GLU A 109 -0.37 10.36 -10.27
C GLU A 109 0.39 9.04 -10.41
N LEU A 110 0.05 8.25 -11.44
CA LEU A 110 0.72 6.99 -11.71
C LEU A 110 2.20 7.20 -12.05
N LEU A 111 2.53 8.25 -12.80
CA LEU A 111 3.92 8.61 -13.12
C LEU A 111 4.73 8.89 -11.85
N ILE A 112 4.16 9.62 -10.89
CA ILE A 112 4.81 9.89 -9.60
C ILE A 112 5.06 8.60 -8.83
N PHE A 113 4.07 7.70 -8.74
CA PHE A 113 4.26 6.40 -8.06
C PHE A 113 5.30 5.53 -8.74
N VAL A 114 5.34 5.50 -10.07
CA VAL A 114 6.36 4.77 -10.83
C VAL A 114 7.75 5.34 -10.57
N CYS A 115 7.91 6.68 -10.52
CA CYS A 115 9.18 7.31 -10.17
C CYS A 115 9.65 6.91 -8.76
N ILE A 116 8.73 6.88 -7.79
CA ILE A 116 9.04 6.48 -6.41
C ILE A 116 9.40 4.98 -6.36
N ALA A 117 8.65 4.12 -7.04
CA ALA A 117 8.95 2.69 -7.15
C ALA A 117 10.34 2.45 -7.75
N ALA A 118 10.70 3.20 -8.80
CA ALA A 118 11.99 3.10 -9.47
C ALA A 118 13.18 3.42 -8.55
N LEU A 119 12.99 4.29 -7.55
CA LEU A 119 14.00 4.59 -6.52
C LEU A 119 13.99 3.56 -5.38
N LEU A 120 12.83 2.99 -5.08
CA LEU A 120 12.63 2.04 -4.00
C LEU A 120 13.24 0.66 -4.29
N ILE A 121 13.09 0.16 -5.52
CA ILE A 121 13.65 -1.13 -5.97
C ILE A 121 15.19 -1.24 -5.78
N PRO A 122 16.01 -0.29 -6.27
CA PRO A 122 17.46 -0.36 -6.09
C PRO A 122 17.85 -0.22 -4.61
N THR A 123 17.07 0.53 -3.82
CA THR A 123 17.28 0.68 -2.38
C THR A 123 17.14 -0.67 -1.67
N HIS A 124 16.10 -1.46 -1.98
CA HIS A 124 15.95 -2.81 -1.44
C HIS A 124 17.14 -3.72 -1.80
N HIS A 125 17.60 -3.71 -3.05
CA HIS A 125 18.76 -4.54 -3.44
C HIS A 125 20.04 -4.16 -2.69
N ARG A 126 20.23 -2.87 -2.37
CA ARG A 126 21.38 -2.42 -1.58
C ARG A 126 21.30 -2.94 -0.14
N VAL A 127 20.11 -2.91 0.47
CA VAL A 127 19.87 -3.48 1.80
C VAL A 127 20.08 -4.99 1.79
N GLU A 128 19.57 -5.71 0.79
CA GLU A 128 19.77 -7.15 0.62
C GLU A 128 21.26 -7.51 0.55
N ARG A 129 22.04 -6.82 -0.28
CA ARG A 129 23.49 -7.06 -0.40
C ARG A 129 24.23 -6.78 0.90
N TRP A 130 23.96 -5.64 1.53
CA TRP A 130 24.57 -5.30 2.81
C TRP A 130 24.27 -6.36 3.89
N LEU A 131 23.05 -6.91 3.86
CA LEU A 131 22.61 -7.95 4.78
C LEU A 131 23.30 -9.29 4.52
N LEU A 132 23.43 -9.68 3.24
CA LEU A 132 24.18 -10.88 2.84
C LEU A 132 25.66 -10.77 3.21
N GLU A 133 26.30 -9.63 2.95
CA GLU A 133 27.71 -9.39 3.29
C GLU A 133 27.96 -9.51 4.80
N LYS A 134 27.06 -8.96 5.63
CA LYS A 134 27.13 -9.07 7.08
C LYS A 134 27.05 -10.53 7.57
N LEU A 135 26.25 -11.35 6.88
CA LEU A 135 26.08 -12.78 7.18
C LEU A 135 27.28 -13.61 6.73
N THR A 136 27.83 -13.34 5.54
CA THR A 136 28.99 -14.07 5.00
C THR A 136 30.27 -13.75 5.76
N HIS A 137 30.42 -12.54 6.33
CA HIS A 137 31.56 -12.23 7.20
C HIS A 137 31.61 -13.06 8.50
N THR A 138 30.48 -13.62 8.94
CA THR A 138 30.45 -14.57 10.07
C THR A 138 30.66 -16.02 9.60
N HIS A 139 30.56 -16.29 8.29
CA HIS A 139 30.59 -17.63 7.71
C HIS A 139 31.54 -17.74 6.51
N ASN A 140 32.75 -17.14 6.60
CA ASN A 140 33.85 -17.34 5.65
C ASN A 140 34.47 -18.76 5.78
N LYS A 141 33.62 -19.78 5.65
CA LYS A 141 33.89 -21.02 4.95
C LYS A 141 32.60 -21.41 4.23
N THR A 142 32.69 -21.55 2.91
CA THR A 142 31.69 -22.19 2.04
C THR A 142 30.59 -21.27 1.53
N ALA A 143 30.84 -20.62 0.40
CA ALA A 143 30.17 -20.95 -0.87
C ALA A 143 30.22 -19.73 -1.82
N GLU A 144 31.38 -19.51 -2.44
CA GLU A 144 31.42 -18.79 -3.71
C GLU A 144 30.84 -19.71 -4.80
N PRO A 145 29.80 -19.31 -5.55
CA PRO A 145 29.54 -19.94 -6.82
C PRO A 145 30.56 -19.37 -7.82
N SER A 146 31.71 -20.03 -7.89
CA SER A 146 32.67 -19.82 -8.97
C SER A 146 32.03 -20.14 -10.31
N LEU A 147 31.63 -19.11 -11.05
CA LEU A 147 31.30 -19.23 -12.47
C LEU A 147 32.60 -19.46 -13.25
N LYS A 148 33.10 -20.71 -13.24
CA LYS A 148 34.13 -21.15 -14.19
C LYS A 148 33.47 -21.35 -15.55
N ILE A 149 33.58 -20.35 -16.41
CA ILE A 149 33.36 -20.51 -17.85
C ILE A 149 34.40 -21.53 -18.34
N LYS A 150 33.94 -22.75 -18.62
CA LYS A 150 34.75 -23.86 -19.11
C LYS A 150 35.10 -23.55 -20.57
N GLN A 151 36.29 -22.98 -20.81
CA GLN A 151 36.83 -22.87 -22.16
C GLN A 151 37.06 -24.29 -22.69
N HIS A 152 36.22 -24.70 -23.64
CA HIS A 152 36.40 -25.95 -24.36
C HIS A 152 37.56 -25.75 -25.34
N LYS A 153 38.75 -26.21 -24.96
CA LYS A 153 39.89 -26.30 -25.87
C LYS A 153 39.56 -27.36 -26.93
N ILE A 154 39.24 -26.92 -28.14
CA ILE A 154 39.15 -27.81 -29.31
C ILE A 154 40.60 -28.09 -29.72
N THR A 155 41.18 -29.18 -29.20
CA THR A 155 42.42 -29.72 -29.75
C THR A 155 42.04 -30.53 -30.98
N LEU A 156 42.29 -29.98 -32.17
CA LEU A 156 42.34 -30.76 -33.40
C LEU A 156 43.53 -31.71 -33.30
N LYS A 157 43.24 -32.99 -33.05
CA LYS A 157 44.22 -34.08 -33.14
C LYS A 157 44.44 -34.36 -34.62
N ASN A 158 45.60 -33.99 -35.14
CA ASN A 158 46.07 -34.40 -36.45
C ASN A 158 46.34 -35.92 -36.39
N PRO A 159 45.72 -36.76 -37.24
CA PRO A 159 46.00 -38.19 -37.25
C PRO A 159 47.24 -38.47 -38.11
N ASP A 160 48.31 -38.89 -37.44
CA ASP A 160 49.49 -39.62 -37.89
C ASP A 160 49.64 -39.87 -39.42
N ASN A 161 50.61 -39.18 -40.05
CA ASN A 161 51.57 -39.61 -41.09
C ASN A 161 52.18 -38.40 -41.82
#